data_AF-A0A953GG26-F1
#
_entry.id   AF-A0A953GG26-F1
#
_cell.length_a   1.000
_cell.length_b   1.000
_cell.length_c   1.000
_cell.angle_alpha   90.00
_cell.angle_beta   90.00
_cell.angle_gamma   90.00
#
_symmetry.space_group_name_H-M   'P 1'
#
loop_
_entity.id
_entity.type
_entity.pdbx_description
1 polymer ?
#
loop_
_entity_poly.entity_id
_entity_poly.type
_entity_poly.pdbx_seq_one_letter_code
_entity_poly.pdbx_strand_id
1 'polypeptide(L)'
;MGESKSKKTTETITVKKSAGISASNINTSSDRTASSVTYGPKQYRIVLVGLALLVIGFILMSGGNMPNPDTWDENIIYGFRRTVAAPVFILAGLIVQIWAIFKV
;
A
#
# COMPACT_ATOMS: atom_id res chain seq x y z
N MET A 1 66.77 20.20 -19.95
CA MET A 1 67.95 19.39 -19.53
C MET A 1 68.06 19.51 -18.02
N GLY A 2 67.95 18.41 -17.26
CA GLY A 2 68.24 18.38 -15.82
C GLY A 2 67.15 17.80 -14.93
N GLU A 3 67.25 16.51 -14.64
CA GLU A 3 66.47 15.75 -13.66
C GLU A 3 66.83 16.07 -12.19
N SER A 4 65.88 15.86 -11.27
CA SER A 4 66.07 15.23 -9.93
C SER A 4 64.84 15.50 -9.07
N LYS A 5 63.90 14.57 -8.84
CA LYS A 5 63.97 13.43 -7.89
C LYS A 5 64.74 13.80 -6.60
N SER A 6 64.07 13.81 -5.45
CA SER A 6 64.39 12.92 -4.31
C SER A 6 63.74 13.35 -2.99
N LYS A 7 63.27 12.33 -2.24
CA LYS A 7 63.05 12.28 -0.78
C LYS A 7 61.78 12.97 -0.24
N LYS A 8 61.07 12.47 0.77
CA LYS A 8 61.07 11.24 1.59
C LYS A 8 59.96 11.47 2.65
N THR A 9 59.07 10.49 2.85
CA THR A 9 58.42 10.13 4.13
C THR A 9 57.64 11.18 4.94
N THR A 10 56.31 10.98 4.97
CA THR A 10 55.42 10.77 6.12
C THR A 10 55.69 11.52 7.44
N GLU A 11 54.71 12.38 7.75
CA GLU A 11 54.14 12.72 9.07
C GLU A 11 55.08 13.33 10.12
N THR A 12 54.81 14.59 10.49
CA THR A 12 53.97 14.95 11.66
C THR A 12 53.86 16.49 11.72
N ILE A 13 52.80 16.94 12.40
CA ILE A 13 52.63 18.21 13.14
C ILE A 13 51.94 19.40 12.41
N THR A 14 50.81 19.78 13.02
CA THR A 14 50.33 21.16 13.28
C THR A 14 49.24 21.76 12.37
N VAL A 15 47.99 21.60 12.83
CA VAL A 15 46.97 22.65 13.02
C VAL A 15 47.09 23.97 12.20
N LYS A 16 46.06 24.20 11.36
CA LYS A 16 45.52 25.47 10.83
C LYS A 16 46.37 26.26 9.83
N LYS A 17 46.05 26.12 8.53
CA LYS A 17 45.96 27.26 7.61
C LYS A 17 44.96 27.01 6.48
N SER A 18 44.00 27.91 6.41
CA SER A 18 43.12 28.24 5.29
C SER A 18 43.72 27.98 3.91
N ALA A 19 42.91 27.39 3.03
CA ALA A 19 42.61 27.81 1.65
C ALA A 19 42.52 26.60 0.71
N GLY A 20 41.29 26.30 0.28
CA GLY A 20 41.03 25.60 -0.97
C GLY A 20 40.95 24.07 -0.89
N ILE A 21 39.80 23.54 -0.45
CA ILE A 21 39.12 22.47 -1.18
C ILE A 21 37.63 22.82 -1.18
N SER A 22 37.23 23.49 -2.26
CA SER A 22 35.88 23.43 -2.81
C SER A 22 35.63 21.99 -3.24
N ALA A 23 35.00 21.17 -2.40
CA ALA A 23 34.53 19.84 -2.76
C ALA A 23 33.03 19.75 -2.53
N SER A 24 32.33 19.75 -3.67
CA SER A 24 30.98 19.26 -3.93
C SER A 24 29.93 19.55 -2.87
N ASN A 25 29.11 20.55 -3.19
CA ASN A 25 27.76 20.71 -2.72
C ASN A 25 26.94 19.45 -3.06
N ILE A 26 26.94 18.44 -2.17
CA ILE A 26 25.99 17.33 -2.26
C ILE A 26 24.68 17.84 -1.64
N ASN A 27 23.98 18.69 -2.39
CA ASN A 27 22.54 18.72 -2.28
C ASN A 27 22.07 17.33 -2.69
N THR A 28 21.96 16.43 -1.72
CA THR A 28 21.15 15.23 -1.88
C THR A 28 19.72 15.73 -1.92
N SER A 29 19.32 16.31 -3.05
CA SER A 29 17.94 16.26 -3.49
C SER A 29 17.64 14.79 -3.68
N SER A 30 17.32 14.12 -2.57
CA SER A 30 16.38 13.03 -2.58
C SER A 30 15.07 13.62 -3.08
N ASP A 31 15.03 13.87 -4.39
CA ASP A 31 13.81 13.91 -5.16
C ASP A 31 13.27 12.49 -5.11
N ARG A 32 12.71 12.16 -3.93
CA ARG A 32 11.65 11.19 -3.86
C ARG A 32 10.58 11.83 -4.72
N THR A 33 10.60 11.51 -6.01
CA THR A 33 9.40 11.33 -6.81
C THR A 33 8.60 10.25 -6.09
N ALA A 34 8.05 10.63 -4.94
CA ALA A 34 6.97 9.95 -4.29
C ALA A 34 5.92 9.95 -5.37
N SER A 35 5.77 8.81 -6.04
CA SER A 35 4.70 8.53 -6.98
C SER A 35 3.44 9.06 -6.32
N SER A 36 3.02 10.25 -6.76
CA SER A 36 1.90 10.93 -6.18
C SER A 36 0.73 10.02 -6.50
N VAL A 37 0.19 9.39 -5.47
CA VAL A 37 -1.00 8.56 -5.61
C VAL A 37 -2.02 9.46 -6.28
N THR A 38 -2.32 9.18 -7.55
CA THR A 38 -3.13 10.04 -8.41
C THR A 38 -4.58 10.15 -7.90
N TYR A 39 -4.93 9.30 -6.94
CA TYR A 39 -6.24 9.23 -6.33
C TYR A 39 -6.37 10.15 -5.12
N GLY A 40 -7.38 11.03 -5.17
CA GLY A 40 -7.71 11.89 -4.05
C GLY A 40 -8.20 11.09 -2.82
N PRO A 41 -8.07 11.66 -1.60
CA PRO A 41 -8.50 11.00 -0.36
C PRO A 41 -10.02 10.72 -0.34
N LYS A 42 -10.80 11.42 -1.17
CA LYS A 42 -12.25 11.24 -1.26
C LYS A 42 -12.61 9.94 -1.98
N GLN A 43 -11.87 9.60 -3.04
CA GLN A 43 -12.06 8.40 -3.83
C GLN A 43 -11.74 7.13 -3.04
N TYR A 44 -10.69 7.19 -2.23
CA TYR A 44 -10.32 6.09 -1.35
C TYR A 44 -11.43 5.72 -0.36
N ARG A 45 -12.19 6.71 0.13
CA ARG A 45 -13.35 6.46 1.00
C ARG A 45 -14.46 5.66 0.29
N ILE A 46 -14.68 5.90 -1.01
CA ILE A 46 -15.71 5.19 -1.79
C ILE A 46 -15.30 3.73 -1.99
N VAL A 47 -14.03 3.48 -2.28
CA VAL A 47 -13.46 2.12 -2.35
C VAL A 47 -13.58 1.40 -1.02
N LEU A 48 -13.28 2.07 0.10
CA LEU A 48 -13.41 1.49 1.43
C LEU A 48 -14.85 1.07 1.74
N VAL A 49 -15.83 1.90 1.34
CA VAL A 49 -17.25 1.58 1.48
C VAL A 49 -17.64 0.38 0.61
N GLY A 50 -17.21 0.33 -0.64
CA GLY A 50 -17.45 -0.83 -1.52
C GLY A 50 -16.88 -2.13 -0.94
N LEU A 51 -15.66 -2.07 -0.43
CA LEU A 51 -15.02 -3.20 0.25
C LEU A 51 -15.78 -3.63 1.52
N ALA A 52 -16.26 -2.69 2.31
CA ALA A 52 -17.06 -2.99 3.50
C ALA A 52 -18.36 -3.74 3.13
N LEU A 53 -19.04 -3.35 2.04
CA LEU A 53 -20.23 -4.06 1.55
C LEU A 53 -19.92 -5.50 1.15
N LEU A 54 -18.78 -5.74 0.48
CA LEU A 54 -18.33 -7.08 0.11
C LEU A 54 -18.09 -7.93 1.36
N VAL A 55 -17.35 -7.39 2.34
CA VAL A 55 -17.06 -8.07 3.60
C VAL A 55 -18.35 -8.44 4.34
N ILE A 56 -19.32 -7.52 4.41
CA ILE A 56 -20.63 -7.78 5.01
C ILE A 56 -21.36 -8.92 4.26
N GLY A 57 -21.34 -8.92 2.93
CA GLY A 57 -21.94 -9.98 2.12
C GLY A 57 -21.32 -11.36 2.40
N PHE A 58 -19.99 -11.44 2.49
CA PHE A 58 -19.27 -12.66 2.84
C PHE A 58 -19.55 -13.12 4.27
N ILE A 59 -19.59 -12.19 5.23
CA ILE A 59 -19.95 -12.50 6.63
C ILE A 59 -21.38 -13.07 6.71
N LEU A 60 -22.32 -12.54 5.93
CA LEU A 60 -23.69 -13.05 5.85
C LEU A 60 -23.76 -14.49 5.30
N MET A 61 -22.84 -14.84 4.38
CA MET A 61 -22.70 -16.20 3.86
C MET A 61 -22.05 -17.15 4.89
N SER A 62 -21.22 -16.62 5.78
CA SER A 62 -20.64 -17.35 6.91
C SER A 62 -21.75 -17.71 7.92
N GLY A 63 -22.22 -18.96 7.88
CA GLY A 63 -23.10 -19.47 8.94
C GLY A 63 -23.95 -20.70 8.64
N GLY A 64 -23.63 -21.57 7.68
CA GLY A 64 -24.48 -22.74 7.35
C GLY A 64 -24.27 -23.97 8.20
N ASN A 65 -23.76 -23.81 9.42
CA ASN A 65 -23.38 -24.95 10.23
C ASN A 65 -24.61 -25.61 10.84
N MET A 66 -24.86 -26.86 10.45
CA MET A 66 -25.90 -27.68 11.07
C MET A 66 -25.42 -28.15 12.45
N PRO A 67 -26.24 -28.01 13.50
CA PRO A 67 -25.86 -28.46 14.84
C PRO A 67 -25.74 -29.99 14.94
N ASN A 68 -26.47 -30.75 14.11
CA ASN A 68 -26.39 -32.21 14.03
C ASN A 68 -26.29 -32.65 12.55
N PRO A 69 -25.31 -33.47 12.16
CA PRO A 69 -25.09 -33.90 10.76
C PRO A 69 -26.17 -34.88 10.24
N ASP A 70 -26.94 -35.49 11.14
CA ASP A 70 -27.97 -36.48 10.80
C ASP A 70 -29.36 -35.85 10.54
N THR A 71 -29.51 -34.54 10.74
CA THR A 71 -30.77 -33.81 10.53
C THR A 71 -30.58 -32.64 9.57
N TRP A 72 -31.19 -32.74 8.40
CA TRP A 72 -31.18 -31.69 7.38
C TRP A 72 -32.31 -30.69 7.63
N ASP A 73 -31.98 -29.54 8.23
CA ASP A 73 -32.88 -28.39 8.32
C ASP A 73 -32.63 -27.45 7.13
N GLU A 74 -33.54 -27.53 6.16
CA GLU A 74 -33.46 -26.82 4.87
C GLU A 74 -33.43 -25.30 5.05
N ASN A 75 -34.01 -24.78 6.14
CA ASN A 75 -34.02 -23.35 6.44
C ASN A 75 -32.64 -22.80 6.85
N ILE A 76 -31.78 -23.65 7.39
CA ILE A 76 -30.44 -23.23 7.86
C ILE A 76 -29.49 -23.06 6.68
N ILE A 77 -29.65 -23.85 5.62
CA ILE A 77 -28.81 -23.82 4.41
C ILE A 77 -29.41 -22.93 3.32
N TYR A 78 -30.70 -23.11 3.02
CA TYR A 78 -31.42 -22.38 1.95
C TYR A 78 -32.18 -21.16 2.46
N GLY A 79 -31.92 -20.75 3.71
CA GLY A 79 -32.52 -19.55 4.29
C GLY A 79 -32.29 -18.32 3.41
N PHE A 80 -33.34 -17.51 3.25
CA PHE A 80 -33.38 -16.30 2.41
C PHE A 80 -32.16 -15.37 2.58
N ARG A 81 -31.56 -15.33 3.77
CA ARG A 81 -30.36 -14.54 4.07
C ARG A 81 -29.14 -14.92 3.22
N ARG A 82 -28.96 -16.20 2.83
CA ARG A 82 -27.80 -16.64 2.03
C ARG A 82 -28.08 -16.82 0.56
N THR A 83 -29.29 -17.21 0.22
CA THR A 83 -29.69 -17.44 -1.18
C THR A 83 -29.94 -16.12 -1.90
N VAL A 84 -30.41 -15.09 -1.18
CA VAL A 84 -30.80 -13.81 -1.79
C VAL A 84 -30.04 -12.64 -1.17
N ALA A 85 -30.08 -12.47 0.15
CA ALA A 85 -29.50 -11.26 0.74
C ALA A 85 -27.97 -11.21 0.58
N ALA A 86 -27.25 -12.28 0.91
CA ALA A 86 -25.78 -12.31 0.81
C ALA A 86 -25.27 -12.05 -0.62
N PRO A 87 -25.77 -12.72 -1.69
CA PRO A 87 -25.37 -12.43 -3.05
C PRO A 87 -25.68 -11.00 -3.46
N VAL A 88 -26.84 -10.47 -3.10
CA VAL A 88 -27.22 -9.08 -3.43
C VAL A 88 -26.25 -8.07 -2.83
N PHE A 89 -25.81 -8.26 -1.57
CA PHE A 89 -24.79 -7.40 -0.96
C PHE A 89 -23.44 -7.47 -1.69
N ILE A 90 -23.03 -8.68 -2.12
CA ILE A 90 -21.80 -8.87 -2.88
C ILE A 90 -21.90 -8.15 -4.24
N LEU A 91 -23.01 -8.35 -4.97
CA LEU A 91 -23.23 -7.66 -6.25
C LEU A 91 -23.27 -6.14 -6.08
N ALA A 92 -23.96 -5.63 -5.05
CA ALA A 92 -24.00 -4.20 -4.75
C ALA A 92 -22.59 -3.66 -4.46
N GLY A 93 -21.79 -4.37 -3.66
CA GLY A 93 -20.39 -4.01 -3.38
C GLY A 93 -19.54 -3.98 -4.65
N LEU A 94 -19.70 -4.96 -5.53
CA LEU A 94 -19.00 -4.99 -6.83
C LEU A 94 -19.42 -3.82 -7.73
N ILE A 95 -20.70 -3.48 -7.80
CA ILE A 95 -21.19 -2.32 -8.59
C ILE A 95 -20.58 -1.02 -8.05
N VAL A 96 -20.56 -0.85 -6.72
CA VAL A 96 -19.93 0.31 -6.07
C VAL A 96 -18.45 0.37 -6.38
N GLN A 97 -17.75 -0.77 -6.39
CA GLN A 97 -16.32 -0.83 -6.71
C GLN A 97 -16.04 -0.46 -8.17
N ILE A 98 -16.85 -0.97 -9.09
CA ILE A 98 -16.79 -0.63 -10.50
C ILE A 98 -17.01 0.89 -10.68
N TRP A 99 -18.06 1.43 -10.05
CA TRP A 99 -18.34 2.85 -10.09
C TRP A 99 -17.20 3.67 -9.47
N ALA A 100 -16.64 3.24 -8.36
CA ALA A 100 -15.51 3.89 -7.71
C ALA A 100 -14.33 4.00 -8.68
N ILE A 101 -13.95 2.92 -9.37
CA ILE A 101 -12.80 2.91 -10.29
C ILE A 101 -13.05 3.79 -11.52
N PHE A 102 -14.27 3.81 -12.08
CA PHE A 102 -14.58 4.65 -13.24
C PHE A 102 -14.79 6.14 -12.89
N LYS A 103 -15.22 6.42 -11.67
CA LYS A 103 -15.49 7.79 -11.17
C LYS A 103 -14.23 8.45 -10.60
N VAL A 104 -13.25 7.64 -10.22
CA VAL A 104 -11.89 8.02 -9.84
C VAL A 104 -11.18 8.71 -10.99
#